data_AF-A0A0G1NFX5-F1
#
_entry.id   AF-A0A0G1NFX5-F1
#
_cell.length_a   1.000
_cell.length_b   1.000
_cell.length_c   1.000
_cell.angle_alpha   90.00
_cell.angle_beta   90.00
_cell.angle_gamma   90.00
#
_symmetry.space_group_name_H-M   'P 1'
#
loop_
_entity.id
_entity.type
_entity.pdbx_description
1 polymer ?
#
loop_
_entity_poly.entity_id
_entity_poly.type
_entity_poly.pdbx_seq_one_letter_code
_entity_poly.pdbx_strand_id
1 'polypeptide(L)'
;MKGNLNWFWQSVIAMIFLVPAWLSIGFFNRNFQVRPEVFLTWFALGIAIASGLFGAPSLGSLLPSWRVACTILLLGLILGGVANIQIFRAVDSAPNPGLPVAIANVASVGVFIVAALLAKWMPDYFDHVKTDPWAFLGIFLTIIGATLISIRR
;
A
#
# COMPACT_ATOMS: atom_id res chain seq x y z
N MET A 1 17.03 -19.29 10.32
CA MET A 1 17.73 -17.99 10.47
C MET A 1 16.73 -16.87 10.22
N LYS A 2 16.09 -16.32 11.27
CA LYS A 2 15.28 -15.10 11.16
C LYS A 2 16.25 -13.91 11.16
N GLY A 3 16.82 -13.61 10.00
CA GLY A 3 17.46 -12.32 9.80
C GLY A 3 16.37 -11.27 9.78
N ASN A 4 16.04 -10.71 10.94
CA ASN A 4 15.09 -9.60 11.04
C ASN A 4 15.75 -8.37 10.39
N LEU A 5 15.64 -8.27 9.07
CA LEU A 5 15.94 -7.04 8.33
C LEU A 5 15.19 -5.89 9.00
N ASN A 6 15.91 -4.80 9.26
CA ASN A 6 15.32 -3.57 9.77
C ASN A 6 14.17 -3.12 8.85
N TRP A 7 13.08 -2.58 9.42
CA TRP A 7 11.91 -2.05 8.71
C TRP A 7 12.31 -1.09 7.58
N PHE A 8 13.41 -0.35 7.76
CA PHE A 8 13.96 0.55 6.75
C PHE A 8 14.39 -0.23 5.50
N TRP A 9 15.22 -1.26 5.66
CA TRP A 9 15.71 -2.08 4.54
C TRP A 9 14.60 -2.92 3.91
N GLN A 10 13.61 -3.36 4.69
CA GLN A 10 12.40 -4.00 4.15
C GLN A 10 11.64 -3.04 3.22
N SER A 11 11.54 -1.76 3.60
CA SER A 11 10.89 -0.74 2.78
C SER A 11 11.66 -0.44 1.49
N VAL A 12 13.00 -0.40 1.56
CA VAL A 12 13.86 -0.24 0.37
C VAL A 12 13.71 -1.41 -0.59
N ILE A 13 13.70 -2.65 -0.09
CA ILE A 13 13.49 -3.84 -0.92
C ILE A 13 12.10 -3.78 -1.56
N ALA A 14 11.05 -3.48 -0.79
CA ALA A 14 9.71 -3.33 -1.32
C ALA A 14 9.64 -2.29 -2.44
N MET A 15 10.30 -1.13 -2.26
CA MET A 15 10.38 -0.09 -3.30
C MET A 15 10.95 -0.64 -4.62
N ILE A 16 12.04 -1.42 -4.57
CA ILE A 16 12.68 -1.99 -5.76
C ILE A 16 11.71 -2.91 -6.53
N PHE A 17 10.95 -3.75 -5.82
CA PHE A 17 10.00 -4.69 -6.44
C PHE A 17 8.69 -4.03 -6.88
N LEU A 18 8.29 -2.93 -6.24
CA LEU A 18 7.08 -2.19 -6.64
C LEU A 18 7.22 -1.54 -8.01
N VAL A 19 8.42 -1.07 -8.40
CA VAL A 19 8.64 -0.46 -9.73
C VAL A 19 8.23 -1.37 -10.89
N PRO A 20 8.78 -2.60 -11.05
CA PRO A 20 8.36 -3.49 -12.12
C PRO A 20 6.89 -3.93 -11.96
N ALA A 21 6.37 -4.07 -10.74
CA ALA A 21 4.96 -4.38 -10.52
C ALA A 21 4.04 -3.29 -11.12
N TRP A 22 4.31 -2.01 -10.87
CA TRP A 22 3.51 -0.92 -11.42
C TRP A 22 3.65 -0.80 -12.94
N LEU A 23 4.86 -1.01 -13.49
CA LEU A 23 5.10 -0.98 -14.94
C LEU A 23 4.39 -2.13 -15.67
N SER A 24 4.23 -3.28 -15.01
CA SER A 24 3.61 -4.46 -15.61
C SER A 24 2.15 -4.24 -16.00
N ILE A 25 1.41 -3.37 -15.30
CA ILE A 25 -0.01 -3.10 -15.58
C ILE A 25 -0.18 -2.57 -17.02
N GLY A 26 0.52 -1.49 -17.37
CA GLY A 26 0.47 -0.91 -18.71
C GLY A 26 1.10 -1.83 -19.77
N PHE A 27 2.14 -2.60 -19.40
CA PHE A 27 2.74 -3.58 -20.30
C PHE A 27 1.75 -4.68 -20.69
N PHE A 28 1.05 -5.27 -19.73
CA PHE A 28 0.08 -6.35 -19.99
C PHE A 28 -1.17 -5.86 -20.70
N ASN A 29 -1.64 -4.64 -20.40
CA ASN A 29 -2.74 -4.06 -21.16
C ASN A 29 -2.36 -3.83 -22.63
N ARG A 30 -1.21 -3.22 -22.90
CA ARG A 30 -0.79 -2.89 -24.27
C ARG A 30 -0.41 -4.11 -25.13
N ASN A 31 0.26 -5.10 -24.54
CA ASN A 31 0.80 -6.23 -25.31
C ASN A 31 -0.12 -7.46 -25.32
N PHE A 32 -0.98 -7.61 -24.31
CA PHE A 32 -1.81 -8.81 -24.13
C PHE A 32 -3.31 -8.50 -23.94
N GLN A 33 -3.73 -7.23 -24.07
CA GLN A 33 -5.13 -6.79 -23.90
C GLN A 33 -5.75 -7.17 -22.55
N VAL A 34 -4.90 -7.32 -21.52
CA VAL A 34 -5.37 -7.65 -20.17
C VAL A 34 -5.85 -6.38 -19.49
N ARG A 35 -7.14 -6.32 -19.17
CA ARG A 35 -7.73 -5.20 -18.41
C ARG A 35 -7.08 -5.07 -17.02
N PRO A 36 -6.86 -3.85 -16.50
CA PRO A 36 -6.23 -3.64 -15.19
C PRO A 36 -6.93 -4.37 -14.03
N GLU A 37 -8.26 -4.50 -14.05
CA GLU A 37 -9.00 -5.22 -13.00
C GLU A 37 -8.74 -6.74 -13.02
N VAL A 38 -8.61 -7.32 -14.22
CA VAL A 38 -8.26 -8.74 -14.39
C VAL A 38 -6.83 -8.97 -13.92
N PHE A 39 -5.91 -8.09 -14.31
CA PHE A 39 -4.53 -8.13 -13.85
C PHE A 39 -4.45 -8.06 -12.31
N LEU A 40 -5.15 -7.12 -11.69
CA LEU A 40 -5.21 -6.98 -10.22
C LEU A 40 -5.68 -8.26 -9.53
N THR A 41 -6.68 -8.94 -10.08
CA THR A 41 -7.22 -10.19 -9.50
C THR A 41 -6.15 -11.28 -9.48
N TRP A 42 -5.47 -11.51 -10.60
CA TRP A 42 -4.39 -12.49 -10.70
C TRP A 42 -3.16 -12.10 -9.88
N PHE A 43 -2.83 -10.82 -9.85
CA PHE A 43 -1.74 -10.28 -9.06
C PHE A 43 -1.98 -10.50 -7.55
N ALA A 44 -3.20 -10.24 -7.06
CA ALA A 44 -3.59 -10.48 -5.68
C ALA A 44 -3.53 -11.98 -5.31
N LEU A 45 -3.94 -12.87 -6.23
CA LEU A 45 -3.79 -14.31 -6.04
C LEU A 45 -2.32 -14.72 -5.92
N GLY A 46 -1.44 -14.16 -6.76
CA GLY A 46 0.01 -14.36 -6.67
C GLY A 46 0.59 -13.93 -5.32
N ILE A 47 0.17 -12.77 -4.80
CA ILE A 47 0.54 -12.30 -3.46
C ILE A 47 0.07 -13.27 -2.36
N ALA A 48 -1.16 -13.77 -2.45
CA ALA A 48 -1.70 -14.72 -1.47
C ALA A 48 -0.90 -16.04 -1.46
N ILE A 49 -0.57 -16.58 -2.63
CA ILE A 49 0.27 -17.78 -2.76
C ILE A 49 1.67 -17.53 -2.18
N ALA A 50 2.32 -16.43 -2.57
CA ALA A 50 3.66 -16.08 -2.07
C ALA A 50 3.66 -15.90 -0.54
N SER A 51 2.60 -15.29 0.01
CA SER A 51 2.45 -15.12 1.46
C SER A 51 2.33 -16.48 2.18
N GLY A 52 1.61 -17.44 1.60
CA GLY A 52 1.53 -18.80 2.15
C GLY A 52 2.86 -19.56 2.09
N LEU A 53 3.62 -19.41 1.01
CA LEU A 53 4.89 -20.12 0.80
C LEU A 53 6.06 -19.53 1.61
N PHE A 54 6.14 -18.20 1.71
CA PHE A 54 7.29 -17.49 2.28
C PHE A 54 7.00 -16.77 3.58
N GLY A 55 5.73 -16.49 3.87
CA GLY A 55 5.31 -15.62 4.98
C GLY A 55 4.57 -16.32 6.11
N ALA A 56 4.10 -17.56 5.94
CA ALA A 56 3.30 -18.23 6.95
C ALA A 56 4.14 -18.61 8.18
N PRO A 57 3.91 -18.01 9.36
CA PRO A 57 4.25 -18.67 10.61
C PRO A 57 3.40 -19.94 10.72
N SER A 58 3.79 -20.92 11.54
CA SER A 58 3.04 -22.17 11.68
C SER A 58 1.53 -21.89 11.90
N LEU A 59 0.66 -22.75 11.36
CA LEU A 59 -0.82 -22.66 11.49
C LEU A 59 -1.33 -22.58 12.94
N GLY A 60 -0.46 -22.74 13.94
CA GLY A 60 -0.73 -22.48 15.36
C GLY A 60 -0.64 -21.01 15.77
N SER A 61 -0.31 -20.10 14.85
CA SER A 61 -0.29 -18.65 15.10
C SER A 61 -1.69 -18.04 14.92
N LEU A 62 -2.38 -17.84 16.05
CA LEU A 62 -3.52 -16.92 16.27
C LEU A 62 -4.39 -16.66 15.02
N LEU A 63 -5.11 -17.69 14.54
CA LEU A 63 -6.19 -17.46 13.59
C LEU A 63 -7.22 -16.53 14.25
N PRO A 64 -7.61 -15.42 13.61
CA PRO A 64 -8.56 -14.48 14.19
C PRO A 64 -9.91 -15.17 14.38
N SER A 65 -10.67 -14.74 15.40
CA SER A 65 -12.07 -15.17 15.53
C SER A 65 -12.86 -14.81 14.27
N TRP A 66 -13.90 -15.57 13.96
CA TRP A 66 -14.68 -15.37 12.73
C TRP A 66 -15.23 -13.94 12.60
N ARG A 67 -15.57 -13.26 13.71
CA ARG A 67 -16.04 -11.87 13.71
C ARG A 67 -14.95 -10.89 13.27
N VAL A 68 -13.73 -11.09 13.76
CA VAL A 68 -12.56 -10.30 13.37
C VAL A 68 -12.24 -10.57 11.90
N ALA A 69 -12.27 -11.84 11.48
CA ALA A 69 -12.08 -12.20 10.08
C ALA A 69 -13.12 -11.53 9.16
N CYS A 70 -14.41 -11.58 9.49
CA CYS A 70 -15.46 -10.90 8.71
C CYS A 70 -15.24 -9.37 8.64
N THR A 71 -14.78 -8.75 9.73
CA THR A 71 -14.50 -7.31 9.75
C THR A 71 -13.31 -6.97 8.84
N ILE A 72 -12.23 -7.74 8.92
CA ILE A 72 -11.06 -7.57 8.04
C ILE A 72 -11.47 -7.75 6.57
N LEU A 73 -12.29 -8.76 6.27
CA LEU A 73 -12.80 -8.99 4.91
C LEU A 73 -13.66 -7.84 4.41
N LEU A 74 -14.58 -7.32 5.22
CA LEU A 74 -15.41 -6.17 4.85
C LEU A 74 -14.57 -4.91 4.59
N LEU A 75 -13.59 -4.63 5.47
CA LEU A 75 -12.65 -3.51 5.27
C LEU A 75 -11.81 -3.71 4.00
N GLY A 76 -11.35 -4.93 3.75
CA GLY A 76 -10.60 -5.29 2.55
C GLY A 76 -11.43 -5.11 1.28
N LEU A 77 -12.69 -5.55 1.27
CA LEU A 77 -13.60 -5.40 0.12
C LEU A 77 -13.92 -3.93 -0.16
N ILE A 78 -14.20 -3.15 0.87
CA ILE A 78 -14.61 -1.76 0.72
C ILE A 78 -13.38 -0.87 0.49
N LEU A 79 -12.51 -0.76 1.48
CA LEU A 79 -11.37 0.17 1.43
C LEU A 79 -10.30 -0.32 0.46
N GLY A 80 -9.93 -1.60 0.57
CA GLY A 80 -8.92 -2.21 -0.29
C GLY A 80 -9.38 -2.33 -1.74
N GLY A 81 -10.60 -2.83 -1.97
CA GLY A 81 -11.17 -2.99 -3.30
C GLY A 81 -11.31 -1.66 -4.04
N VAL A 82 -11.93 -0.65 -3.40
CA VAL A 82 -12.11 0.68 -4.01
C VAL A 82 -10.75 1.33 -4.28
N ALA A 83 -9.83 1.34 -3.32
CA ALA A 83 -8.51 1.99 -3.51
C ALA A 83 -7.71 1.33 -4.64
N ASN A 84 -7.66 -0.01 -4.68
CA ASN A 84 -6.86 -0.73 -5.69
C ASN A 84 -7.48 -0.66 -7.09
N ILE A 85 -8.81 -0.72 -7.23
CA ILE A 85 -9.45 -0.54 -8.54
C ILE A 85 -9.14 0.86 -9.09
N GLN A 86 -9.27 1.89 -8.27
CA GLN A 86 -9.08 3.27 -8.71
C GLN A 86 -7.62 3.57 -9.04
N ILE A 87 -6.66 3.09 -8.25
CA ILE A 87 -5.25 3.31 -8.55
C ILE A 87 -4.82 2.57 -9.82
N PHE A 88 -5.30 1.34 -10.07
CA PHE A 88 -4.95 0.59 -11.28
C PHE A 88 -5.53 1.23 -12.55
N ARG A 89 -6.76 1.75 -12.48
CA ARG A 89 -7.35 2.54 -13.58
C ARG A 89 -6.59 3.84 -13.83
N ALA A 90 -6.18 4.53 -12.78
CA ALA A 90 -5.39 5.75 -12.90
C ALA A 90 -4.00 5.47 -13.50
N VAL A 91 -3.36 4.37 -13.09
CA VAL A 91 -2.06 3.90 -13.63
C VAL A 91 -2.16 3.63 -15.13
N ASP A 92 -3.24 2.97 -15.56
CA ASP A 92 -3.45 2.63 -16.96
C ASP A 92 -3.69 3.86 -17.87
N SER A 93 -4.41 4.86 -17.35
CA SER A 93 -4.79 6.07 -18.10
C SER A 93 -3.77 7.21 -17.99
N ALA A 94 -2.80 7.14 -17.09
CA ALA A 94 -1.82 8.21 -16.90
C ALA A 94 -0.70 8.16 -17.96
N PRO A 95 -0.17 9.33 -18.39
CA PRO A 95 1.01 9.38 -19.26
C PRO A 95 2.28 8.79 -18.62
N ASN A 96 2.32 8.66 -17.30
CA ASN A 96 3.35 7.94 -16.58
C ASN A 96 2.70 7.19 -15.39
N PRO A 97 2.87 5.86 -15.29
CA PRO A 97 2.24 5.02 -14.25
C PRO A 97 2.73 5.36 -12.83
N GLY A 98 3.89 6.00 -12.69
CA GLY A 98 4.40 6.43 -11.39
C GLY A 98 3.65 7.63 -10.79
N LEU A 99 2.95 8.43 -11.59
CA LEU A 99 2.31 9.66 -11.10
C LEU A 99 1.09 9.39 -10.20
N PRO A 100 0.13 8.52 -10.58
CA PRO A 100 -0.95 8.13 -9.68
C PRO A 100 -0.43 7.51 -8.38
N VAL A 101 0.60 6.66 -8.47
CA VAL A 101 1.22 6.01 -7.30
C VAL A 101 1.86 7.03 -6.37
N ALA A 102 2.58 8.01 -6.92
CA ALA A 102 3.17 9.10 -6.14
C ALA A 102 2.10 9.92 -5.41
N ILE A 103 0.99 10.24 -6.07
CA ILE A 103 -0.16 10.94 -5.46
C ILE A 103 -0.79 10.09 -4.36
N ALA A 104 -1.05 8.80 -4.60
CA ALA A 104 -1.63 7.89 -3.61
C ALA A 104 -0.73 7.73 -2.38
N ASN A 105 0.59 7.71 -2.57
CA ASN A 105 1.56 7.63 -1.47
C ASN A 105 1.54 8.87 -0.55
N VAL A 106 0.97 10.01 -0.98
CA VAL A 106 0.71 11.15 -0.09
C VAL A 106 -0.25 10.79 1.05
N ALA A 107 -1.08 9.74 0.89
CA ALA A 107 -1.92 9.24 1.98
C ALA A 107 -1.10 8.85 3.23
N SER A 108 0.18 8.50 3.09
CA SER A 108 1.10 8.27 4.21
C SER A 108 1.18 9.45 5.18
N VAL A 109 1.03 10.69 4.68
CA VAL A 109 0.95 11.90 5.51
C VAL A 109 -0.29 11.88 6.38
N GLY A 110 -1.44 11.60 5.77
CA GLY A 110 -2.70 11.46 6.48
C GLY A 110 -2.60 10.37 7.53
N VAL A 111 -2.00 9.23 7.20
CA VAL A 111 -1.77 8.13 8.16
C VAL A 111 -0.90 8.61 9.33
N PHE A 112 0.20 9.33 9.09
CA PHE A 112 1.07 9.83 10.17
C PHE A 112 0.33 10.76 11.14
N ILE A 113 -0.44 11.71 10.61
CA ILE A 113 -1.21 12.67 11.42
C ILE A 113 -2.35 11.96 12.16
N VAL A 114 -3.13 11.16 11.45
CA VAL A 114 -4.30 10.46 12.01
C VAL A 114 -3.86 9.45 13.06
N ALA A 115 -2.76 8.72 12.85
CA ALA A 115 -2.23 7.80 13.85
C ALA A 115 -1.84 8.52 15.15
N ALA A 116 -1.22 9.70 15.07
CA ALA A 116 -0.89 10.50 16.26
C ALA A 116 -2.15 11.01 16.99
N LEU A 117 -3.18 11.42 16.25
CA LEU A 117 -4.47 11.82 16.83
C LEU A 117 -5.18 10.65 17.50
N LEU A 118 -5.22 9.50 16.85
CA LEU A 118 -5.86 8.29 17.37
C LEU A 118 -5.13 7.76 18.61
N ALA A 119 -3.80 7.74 18.62
CA ALA A 119 -3.02 7.38 19.81
C ALA A 119 -3.30 8.30 21.00
N LYS A 120 -3.58 9.59 20.75
CA LYS A 120 -3.93 10.57 21.79
C LYS A 120 -5.36 10.42 22.31
N TRP A 121 -6.32 10.16 21.42
CA TRP A 121 -7.75 10.16 21.76
C TRP A 121 -8.30 8.78 22.12
N MET A 122 -7.66 7.72 21.63
CA MET A 122 -8.06 6.32 21.81
C MET A 122 -6.85 5.47 22.23
N PRO A 123 -6.19 5.81 23.35
CA PRO A 123 -4.94 5.15 23.76
C PRO A 123 -5.12 3.66 24.09
N ASP A 124 -6.34 3.23 24.43
CA ASP A 124 -6.65 1.82 24.69
C ASP A 124 -6.68 0.96 23.41
N TYR A 125 -6.77 1.60 22.23
CA TYR A 125 -6.89 0.94 20.93
C TYR A 125 -5.69 1.19 19.99
N PHE A 126 -4.91 2.25 20.22
CA PHE A 126 -3.80 2.65 19.36
C PHE A 126 -2.52 2.86 20.15
N ASP A 127 -1.44 2.25 19.68
CA ASP A 127 -0.12 2.40 20.27
C ASP A 127 0.39 3.85 20.21
N HIS A 128 1.23 4.21 21.18
CA HIS A 128 1.89 5.52 21.17
C HIS A 128 2.81 5.65 19.96
N VAL A 129 2.51 6.64 19.11
CA VAL A 129 3.30 6.93 17.91
C VAL A 129 4.41 7.93 18.26
N LYS A 130 5.65 7.58 17.92
CA LYS A 130 6.77 8.54 17.98
C LYS A 130 6.63 9.55 16.85
N THR A 131 6.30 10.79 17.20
CA THR A 131 6.25 11.90 16.26
C THR A 131 7.65 12.50 16.11
N ASP A 132 8.33 12.18 15.01
CA ASP A 132 9.62 12.77 14.66
C ASP A 132 9.40 13.99 13.73
N PRO A 133 9.84 15.22 14.12
CA PRO A 133 9.76 16.40 13.27
C PRO A 133 10.41 16.23 11.89
N TRP A 134 11.46 15.41 11.78
CA TRP A 134 12.11 15.13 10.49
C TRP A 134 11.25 14.24 9.59
N ALA A 135 10.54 13.27 10.16
CA ALA A 135 9.56 12.48 9.43
C ALA A 135 8.42 13.38 8.91
N PHE A 136 7.96 14.33 9.74
CA PHE A 136 6.96 15.32 9.34
C PHE A 136 7.44 16.22 8.17
N LEU A 137 8.72 16.61 8.17
CA LEU A 137 9.30 17.37 7.06
C LEU A 137 9.37 16.56 5.76
N GLY A 138 9.79 15.30 5.81
CA GLY A 138 9.81 14.43 4.62
C GLY A 138 8.42 14.20 4.01
N ILE A 139 7.42 14.06 4.88
CA ILE A 139 5.99 14.01 4.57
C ILE A 139 5.53 15.30 3.89
N PHE A 140 5.90 16.46 4.42
CA PHE A 140 5.56 17.77 3.84
C PHE A 140 6.18 17.97 2.44
N LEU A 141 7.44 17.58 2.25
CA LEU A 141 8.09 17.59 0.94
C LEU A 141 7.40 16.68 -0.07
N THR A 142 6.86 15.54 0.38
CA THR A 142 6.07 14.63 -0.47
C THR A 142 4.77 15.27 -0.96
N ILE A 143 4.08 16.02 -0.09
CA ILE A 143 2.88 16.82 -0.49
C ILE A 143 3.25 17.87 -1.53
N ILE A 144 4.33 18.63 -1.31
CA ILE A 144 4.78 19.66 -2.25
C ILE A 144 5.09 19.02 -3.61
N GLY A 145 5.84 17.92 -3.62
CA GLY A 145 6.17 17.18 -4.85
C GLY A 145 4.92 16.72 -5.60
N ALA A 146 3.94 16.13 -4.92
CA ALA A 146 2.67 15.72 -5.53
C ALA A 146 1.86 16.91 -6.06
N THR A 147 1.83 18.02 -5.32
CA THR A 147 1.12 19.25 -5.72
C THR A 147 1.74 19.86 -6.97
N LEU A 148 3.08 19.92 -7.04
CA LEU A 148 3.80 20.39 -8.24
C LEU A 148 3.50 19.52 -9.47
N ILE A 149 3.46 18.20 -9.30
CA ILE A 149 3.07 17.26 -10.36
C ILE A 149 1.64 17.55 -10.85
N SER A 150 0.73 17.85 -9.93
CA SER A 150 -0.68 18.11 -10.26
C SER A 150 -0.88 19.45 -10.96
N ILE A 151 -0.11 20.49 -10.64
CA ILE A 151 -0.27 21.85 -11.20
C ILE A 151 0.39 21.98 -12.59
N ARG A 152 1.42 21.17 -12.86
CA ARG A 152 2.19 21.24 -14.13
C ARG A 152 1.64 20.33 -15.24
N ARG A 153 0.49 19.70 -15.02
CA ARG A 153 -0.31 18.99 -16.03
C ARG A 153 -1.48 19.85 -16.47
#